data_AF-A0A2A2TEK7-F1
#
_entry.id   AF-A0A2A2TEK7-F1
#
_cell.length_a   1.000
_cell.length_b   1.000
_cell.length_c   1.000
_cell.angle_alpha   90.00
_cell.angle_beta   90.00
_cell.angle_gamma   90.00
#
_symmetry.space_group_name_H-M   'P 1'
#
loop_
_entity.id
_entity.type
_entity.pdbx_description
1 polymer ?
#
loop_
_entity_poly.entity_id
_entity_poly.type
_entity_poly.pdbx_seq_one_letter_code
_entity_poly.pdbx_strand_id
1 'polypeptide(L)'
;MLTENEIGRLRNAIVATIASPVIGSIEDYTWEAIFHYVKDIPLSDPALGRSKLLYDAVDIRTKSGWSLKSLQLNNIKPGNTFFFVIQRADVIKKAVQLGFPNLAEGSSPQELGAAIIQHWNKKIIASKSAQSVVHSYEGILLKTIRGREYLYCEYPLEPLEANNFASAWTVDRITGKDGVGLQGSVSGRVELVWYKNQKQLFRARTIPSEAVTTNIERVRLQPDRYVETILTALQEQVSDNPSENNPELNI
;
A
#
# COMPACT_ATOMS: atom_id res chain seq x y z
N MET A 1 0.21 15.20 -0.07
CA MET A 1 -0.31 15.40 -1.45
C MET A 1 0.84 15.51 -2.43
N LEU A 2 0.61 15.15 -3.70
CA LEU A 2 1.62 15.29 -4.76
C LEU A 2 1.74 16.74 -5.24
N THR A 3 2.95 17.17 -5.57
CA THR A 3 3.19 18.42 -6.31
C THR A 3 2.93 18.25 -7.80
N GLU A 4 2.78 19.34 -8.57
CA GLU A 4 2.57 19.28 -10.03
C GLU A 4 3.66 18.47 -10.75
N ASN A 5 4.93 18.63 -10.36
CA ASN A 5 6.03 17.85 -10.91
C ASN A 5 5.89 16.35 -10.59
N GLU A 6 5.48 16.01 -9.36
CA GLU A 6 5.22 14.62 -8.96
C GLU A 6 4.02 14.03 -9.71
N ILE A 7 2.97 14.82 -9.97
CA ILE A 7 1.81 14.40 -10.79
C ILE A 7 2.27 14.10 -12.23
N GLY A 8 3.11 14.96 -12.81
CA GLY A 8 3.71 14.73 -14.13
C GLY A 8 4.53 13.43 -14.18
N ARG A 9 5.39 13.21 -13.17
CA ARG A 9 6.14 11.96 -13.03
C ARG A 9 5.24 10.74 -12.87
N LEU A 10 4.17 10.83 -12.07
CA LEU A 10 3.23 9.73 -11.86
C LEU A 10 2.56 9.35 -13.18
N ARG A 11 2.10 10.33 -13.95
CA ARG A 11 1.50 10.10 -15.27
C ARG A 11 2.47 9.40 -16.21
N ASN A 12 3.71 9.91 -16.32
CA ASN A 12 4.73 9.32 -17.19
C ASN A 12 5.08 7.89 -16.78
N ALA A 13 5.23 7.64 -15.48
CA ALA A 13 5.55 6.32 -14.95
C ALA A 13 4.41 5.31 -15.19
N ILE A 14 3.16 5.72 -15.02
CA ILE A 14 2.00 4.88 -15.35
C ILE A 14 2.02 4.53 -16.85
N VAL A 15 2.18 5.52 -17.74
CA VAL A 15 2.21 5.31 -19.20
C VAL A 15 3.36 4.39 -19.60
N ALA A 16 4.58 4.61 -19.09
CA ALA A 16 5.72 3.76 -19.40
C ALA A 16 5.50 2.32 -18.91
N THR A 17 4.94 2.16 -17.71
CA THR A 17 4.70 0.84 -17.12
C THR A 17 3.64 0.04 -17.87
N ILE A 18 2.52 0.67 -18.24
CA ILE A 18 1.45 -0.02 -18.97
C ILE A 18 1.79 -0.28 -20.44
N ALA A 19 2.73 0.48 -21.00
CA ALA A 19 3.26 0.25 -22.35
C ALA A 19 4.10 -1.03 -22.43
N SER A 20 4.72 -1.44 -21.31
CA SER A 20 5.46 -2.69 -21.24
C SER A 20 4.56 -3.90 -21.53
N PRO A 21 4.92 -4.79 -22.47
CA PRO A 21 4.13 -5.98 -22.79
C PRO A 21 4.17 -7.04 -21.67
N VAL A 22 5.15 -6.98 -20.77
CA VAL A 22 5.32 -7.97 -19.68
C VAL A 22 4.57 -7.61 -18.40
N ILE A 23 4.07 -6.37 -18.28
CA ILE A 23 3.29 -5.93 -17.13
C ILE A 23 1.79 -6.09 -17.42
N GLY A 24 1.12 -6.95 -16.65
CA GLY A 24 -0.33 -7.11 -16.72
C GLY A 24 -1.08 -5.93 -16.08
N SER A 25 -0.59 -5.49 -14.93
CA SER A 25 -1.27 -4.57 -14.01
C SER A 25 -0.24 -3.87 -13.11
N ILE A 26 -0.50 -2.63 -12.66
CA ILE A 26 0.35 -1.95 -11.68
C ILE A 26 -0.02 -2.44 -10.28
N GLU A 27 0.81 -3.33 -9.73
CA GLU A 27 0.61 -4.00 -8.45
C GLU A 27 1.92 -4.21 -7.71
N ASP A 28 1.83 -4.41 -6.39
CA ASP A 28 2.95 -4.75 -5.50
C ASP A 28 4.21 -3.91 -5.76
N TYR A 29 5.31 -4.57 -6.11
CA TYR A 29 6.61 -3.93 -6.31
C TYR A 29 6.62 -2.96 -7.51
N THR A 30 5.78 -3.18 -8.52
CA THR A 30 5.65 -2.23 -9.63
C THR A 30 5.13 -0.88 -9.14
N TRP A 31 4.17 -0.89 -8.19
CA TRP A 31 3.69 0.35 -7.59
C TRP A 31 4.76 1.01 -6.70
N GLU A 32 5.48 0.22 -5.90
CA GLU A 32 6.62 0.67 -5.10
C GLU A 32 7.66 1.39 -5.96
N ALA A 33 8.09 0.77 -7.07
CA ALA A 33 9.08 1.34 -7.98
C ALA A 33 8.60 2.66 -8.63
N ILE A 34 7.35 2.72 -9.09
CA ILE A 34 6.74 3.95 -9.60
C ILE A 34 6.75 5.03 -8.53
N PHE A 35 6.34 4.70 -7.30
CA PHE A 35 6.26 5.67 -6.22
C PHE A 35 7.63 6.25 -5.86
N HIS A 36 8.67 5.42 -5.82
CA HIS A 36 10.05 5.86 -5.63
C HIS A 36 10.50 6.86 -6.71
N TYR A 37 10.22 6.57 -7.98
CA TYR A 37 10.47 7.50 -9.09
C TYR A 37 9.69 8.81 -8.95
N VAL A 38 8.41 8.72 -8.59
CA VAL A 38 7.52 9.88 -8.38
C VAL A 38 8.02 10.77 -7.25
N LYS A 39 8.52 10.18 -6.15
CA LYS A 39 8.97 10.91 -4.97
C LYS A 39 10.46 11.26 -4.97
N ASP A 40 11.20 10.87 -6.01
CA ASP A 40 12.66 11.01 -6.02
C ASP A 40 13.31 10.35 -4.78
N ILE A 41 12.90 9.10 -4.52
CA ILE A 41 13.43 8.28 -3.42
C ILE A 41 14.25 7.14 -4.04
N PRO A 42 15.50 6.91 -3.61
CA PRO A 42 16.29 5.78 -4.09
C PRO A 42 15.56 4.46 -3.89
N LEU A 43 15.47 3.66 -4.95
CA LEU A 43 14.86 2.33 -4.94
C LEU A 43 15.98 1.28 -4.76
N SER A 44 15.83 0.40 -3.77
CA SER A 44 16.78 -0.70 -3.58
C SER A 44 16.45 -1.87 -4.50
N ASP A 45 17.47 -2.56 -5.00
CA ASP A 45 17.27 -3.78 -5.80
C ASP A 45 16.63 -4.88 -4.92
N PRO A 46 15.44 -5.39 -5.28
CA PRO A 46 14.74 -6.40 -4.48
C PRO A 46 15.49 -7.74 -4.45
N ALA A 47 16.39 -8.00 -5.40
CA ALA A 47 17.21 -9.22 -5.44
C ALA A 47 18.27 -9.26 -4.34
N LEU A 48 18.66 -8.10 -3.77
CA LEU A 48 19.64 -8.02 -2.67
C LEU A 48 19.06 -8.39 -1.30
N GLY A 49 17.81 -8.82 -1.25
CA GLY A 49 17.11 -9.20 -0.03
C GLY A 49 16.43 -8.02 0.62
N ARG A 50 15.13 -8.18 0.94
CA ARG A 50 14.33 -7.14 1.60
C ARG A 50 13.60 -7.69 2.82
N SER A 51 13.68 -6.96 3.92
CA SER A 51 12.82 -7.21 5.08
C SER A 51 11.48 -6.53 4.86
N LYS A 52 10.39 -7.29 4.97
CA LYS A 52 9.04 -6.75 4.80
C LYS A 52 8.64 -5.91 6.02
N LEU A 53 8.79 -4.60 5.90
CA LEU A 53 8.37 -3.62 6.91
C LEU A 53 7.02 -3.01 6.54
N LEU A 54 6.55 -2.00 7.30
CA LEU A 54 5.26 -1.34 7.04
C LEU A 54 5.36 -0.31 5.92
N TYR A 55 6.42 0.50 5.93
CA TYR A 55 6.62 1.52 4.90
C TYR A 55 7.42 0.93 3.76
N ASP A 56 6.80 0.92 2.58
CA ASP A 56 7.39 0.42 1.34
C ASP A 56 8.33 1.48 0.73
N ALA A 57 8.08 2.77 1.00
CA ALA A 57 8.95 3.88 0.64
C ALA A 57 9.24 4.78 1.85
N VAL A 58 10.49 5.23 2.00
CA VAL A 58 10.91 6.15 3.06
C VAL A 58 11.81 7.25 2.50
N ASP A 59 11.39 8.50 2.66
CA ASP A 59 12.23 9.65 2.38
C ASP A 59 12.98 10.06 3.65
N ILE A 60 14.29 9.80 3.66
CA ILE A 60 15.16 10.08 4.80
C ILE A 60 15.32 11.57 5.10
N ARG A 61 15.11 12.45 4.10
CA ARG A 61 15.29 13.89 4.21
C ARG A 61 14.13 14.51 4.99
N THR A 62 12.91 14.13 4.61
CA THR A 62 11.67 14.61 5.25
C THR A 62 11.21 13.73 6.40
N LYS A 63 11.85 12.57 6.62
CA LYS A 63 11.42 11.54 7.58
C LYS A 63 9.98 11.07 7.32
N SER A 64 9.59 11.03 6.05
CA SER A 64 8.27 10.60 5.62
C SER A 64 8.30 9.14 5.18
N GLY A 65 7.29 8.35 5.55
CA GLY A 65 7.15 6.96 5.18
C GLY A 65 5.76 6.65 4.62
N TRP A 66 5.71 5.83 3.56
CA TRP A 66 4.47 5.44 2.90
C TRP A 66 4.27 3.93 2.91
N SER A 67 3.15 3.46 3.45
CA SER A 67 2.63 2.11 3.20
C SER A 67 1.85 2.16 1.90
N LEU A 68 2.38 1.52 0.87
CA LEU A 68 1.88 1.58 -0.49
C LEU A 68 0.91 0.44 -0.78
N LYS A 69 -0.23 0.75 -1.39
CA LYS A 69 -1.20 -0.24 -1.85
C LYS A 69 -1.73 0.13 -3.22
N SER A 70 -1.99 -0.89 -4.03
CA SER A 70 -2.68 -0.73 -5.31
C SER A 70 -3.95 -1.57 -5.31
N LEU A 71 -5.08 -1.02 -5.73
CA LEU A 71 -6.36 -1.74 -5.78
C LEU A 71 -7.07 -1.54 -7.10
N GLN A 72 -7.62 -2.63 -7.62
CA GLN A 72 -8.55 -2.56 -8.74
C GLN A 72 -9.98 -2.39 -8.22
N LEU A 73 -10.68 -1.35 -8.67
CA LEU A 73 -12.08 -1.09 -8.35
C LEU A 73 -12.90 -0.96 -9.63
N ASN A 74 -14.20 -1.23 -9.53
CA ASN A 74 -15.12 -1.06 -10.68
C ASN A 74 -15.40 0.42 -10.98
N ASN A 75 -15.29 1.29 -9.97
CA ASN A 75 -15.61 2.71 -10.06
C ASN A 75 -14.78 3.50 -9.03
N ILE A 76 -14.04 4.50 -9.48
CA ILE A 76 -13.09 5.28 -8.67
C ILE A 76 -13.49 6.75 -8.51
N LYS A 77 -14.76 7.01 -8.15
CA LYS A 77 -15.29 8.37 -7.94
C LYS A 77 -15.01 8.89 -6.52
N PRO A 78 -14.71 10.19 -6.36
CA PRO A 78 -14.68 10.83 -5.05
C PRO A 78 -15.96 10.57 -4.23
N GLY A 79 -15.79 10.38 -2.92
CA GLY A 79 -16.87 10.00 -2.01
C GLY A 79 -17.16 8.51 -1.93
N ASN A 80 -16.68 7.68 -2.87
CA ASN A 80 -16.80 6.23 -2.75
C ASN A 80 -15.88 5.70 -1.64
N THR A 81 -16.38 4.76 -0.84
CA THR A 81 -15.59 4.01 0.14
C THR A 81 -15.06 2.71 -0.46
N PHE A 82 -13.81 2.40 -0.17
CA PHE A 82 -13.17 1.14 -0.53
C PHE A 82 -12.48 0.53 0.69
N PHE A 83 -12.26 -0.79 0.64
CA PHE A 83 -11.60 -1.55 1.69
C PHE A 83 -10.32 -2.17 1.15
N PHE A 84 -9.27 -2.18 1.97
CA PHE A 84 -8.01 -2.83 1.62
C PHE A 84 -7.36 -3.45 2.85
N VAL A 85 -6.57 -4.50 2.63
CA VAL A 85 -5.85 -5.19 3.70
C VAL A 85 -4.68 -4.33 4.17
N ILE A 86 -4.66 -4.00 5.46
CA ILE A 86 -3.55 -3.27 6.10
C ILE A 86 -2.57 -4.21 6.82
N GLN A 87 -3.05 -5.37 7.27
CA GLN A 87 -2.21 -6.43 7.81
C GLN A 87 -2.93 -7.76 7.90
N ARG A 88 -2.15 -8.83 8.04
CA ARG A 88 -2.66 -10.04 8.69
C ARG A 88 -2.72 -9.80 10.20
N ALA A 89 -3.86 -10.13 10.81
CA ALA A 89 -4.16 -9.92 12.21
C ALA A 89 -4.55 -11.24 12.88
N ASP A 90 -3.55 -12.00 13.31
CA ASP A 90 -3.73 -13.22 14.13
C ASP A 90 -3.71 -12.85 15.62
N VAL A 91 -4.74 -12.11 16.05
CA VAL A 91 -4.78 -11.50 17.40
C VAL A 91 -4.96 -12.54 18.52
N ILE A 92 -5.64 -13.65 18.23
CA ILE A 92 -5.82 -14.75 19.19
C ILE A 92 -4.48 -15.42 19.47
N LYS A 93 -3.70 -15.74 18.43
CA LYS A 93 -2.36 -16.34 18.62
C LYS A 93 -1.40 -15.39 19.36
N LYS A 94 -1.60 -14.07 19.20
CA LYS A 94 -0.77 -13.03 19.82
C LYS A 94 -1.35 -12.47 21.12
N ALA A 95 -2.42 -13.06 21.63
CA ALA A 95 -3.22 -12.59 22.76
C ALA A 95 -2.37 -12.12 23.97
N VAL A 96 -1.48 -12.99 24.45
CA VAL A 96 -0.58 -12.69 25.59
C VAL A 96 0.35 -11.51 25.28
N GLN A 97 1.00 -11.50 24.11
CA GLN A 97 1.90 -10.42 23.69
C GLN A 97 1.18 -9.08 23.50
N LEU A 98 -0.12 -9.12 23.23
CA LEU A 98 -0.96 -7.93 23.06
C LEU A 98 -1.53 -7.42 24.41
N GLY A 99 -1.41 -8.18 25.50
CA GLY A 99 -1.96 -7.82 26.82
C GLY A 99 -3.36 -8.37 27.08
N PHE A 100 -3.82 -9.36 26.30
CA PHE A 100 -5.15 -9.96 26.41
C PHE A 100 -5.03 -11.48 26.64
N PRO A 101 -4.49 -11.96 27.78
CA PRO A 101 -4.10 -13.37 27.96
C PRO A 101 -5.25 -14.37 27.77
N ASN A 102 -6.49 -13.95 28.01
CA ASN A 102 -7.69 -14.81 27.90
C ASN A 102 -8.48 -14.58 26.60
N LEU A 103 -7.92 -13.87 25.62
CA LEU A 103 -8.61 -13.58 24.37
C LEU A 103 -8.85 -14.87 23.57
N ALA A 104 -10.11 -15.13 23.25
CA ALA A 104 -10.56 -16.29 22.48
C ALA A 104 -11.52 -15.85 21.37
N GLU A 105 -11.84 -16.75 20.44
CA GLU A 105 -12.78 -16.43 19.36
C GLU A 105 -14.19 -16.04 19.86
N GLY A 106 -14.59 -16.58 21.02
CA GLY A 106 -15.86 -16.25 21.69
C GLY A 106 -15.80 -15.04 22.62
N SER A 107 -14.67 -14.33 22.69
CA SER A 107 -14.57 -13.08 23.45
C SER A 107 -15.53 -12.01 22.90
N SER A 108 -15.84 -11.03 23.74
CA SER A 108 -16.76 -9.96 23.33
C SER A 108 -16.22 -9.18 22.13
N PRO A 109 -17.10 -8.59 21.29
CA PRO A 109 -16.70 -7.70 20.20
C PRO A 109 -15.74 -6.59 20.65
N GLN A 110 -15.95 -6.04 21.86
CA GLN A 110 -15.14 -4.98 22.43
C GLN A 110 -13.73 -5.47 22.77
N GLU A 111 -13.58 -6.63 23.40
CA GLU A 111 -12.26 -7.20 23.71
C GLU A 111 -11.48 -7.55 22.44
N LEU A 112 -12.14 -8.17 21.46
CA LEU A 112 -11.54 -8.49 20.16
C LEU A 112 -11.12 -7.20 19.42
N GLY A 113 -12.00 -6.21 19.37
CA GLY A 113 -11.73 -4.90 18.76
C GLY A 113 -10.52 -4.21 19.39
N ALA A 114 -10.46 -4.18 20.72
CA ALA A 114 -9.33 -3.61 21.47
C ALA A 114 -8.01 -4.34 21.14
N ALA A 115 -8.02 -5.67 21.09
CA ALA A 115 -6.83 -6.47 20.73
C ALA A 115 -6.37 -6.22 19.28
N ILE A 116 -7.30 -6.07 18.33
CA ILE A 116 -7.02 -5.76 16.93
C ILE A 116 -6.38 -4.37 16.79
N ILE A 117 -6.95 -3.37 17.46
CA ILE A 117 -6.41 -2.01 17.46
C ILE A 117 -5.02 -2.00 18.09
N GLN A 118 -4.83 -2.66 19.24
CA GLN A 118 -3.53 -2.75 19.91
C GLN A 118 -2.48 -3.43 19.01
N HIS A 119 -2.86 -4.49 18.29
CA HIS A 119 -1.96 -5.17 17.37
C HIS A 119 -1.52 -4.27 16.21
N TRP A 120 -2.46 -3.51 15.65
CA TRP A 120 -2.15 -2.54 14.59
C TRP A 120 -1.27 -1.39 15.08
N ASN A 121 -1.61 -0.79 16.23
CA ASN A 121 -0.86 0.31 16.81
C ASN A 121 0.58 -0.11 17.13
N LYS A 122 0.80 -1.29 17.72
CA LYS A 122 2.15 -1.82 17.94
C LYS A 122 2.94 -1.94 16.65
N LYS A 123 2.31 -2.38 15.54
CA LYS A 123 2.97 -2.46 14.23
C LYS A 123 3.38 -1.09 13.71
N ILE A 124 2.50 -0.09 13.79
CA ILE A 124 2.82 1.28 13.37
C ILE A 124 3.99 1.81 14.18
N ILE A 125 3.90 1.77 15.52
CA ILE A 125 4.92 2.32 16.42
C ILE A 125 6.28 1.66 16.18
N ALA A 126 6.32 0.32 16.14
CA ALA A 126 7.56 -0.42 15.90
C ALA A 126 8.15 -0.10 14.52
N SER A 127 7.32 0.03 13.48
CA SER A 127 7.80 0.33 12.13
C SER A 127 8.28 1.77 11.98
N LYS A 128 7.59 2.74 12.61
CA LYS A 128 8.05 4.15 12.65
C LYS A 128 9.44 4.24 13.26
N SER A 129 9.65 3.58 14.40
CA SER A 129 10.95 3.52 15.07
C SER A 129 12.00 2.83 14.20
N ALA A 130 11.73 1.62 13.71
CA ALA A 130 12.68 0.83 12.93
C ALA A 130 13.11 1.50 11.61
N GLN A 131 12.21 2.26 10.98
CA GLN A 131 12.44 2.93 9.69
C GLN A 131 12.74 4.43 9.84
N SER A 132 12.89 4.94 11.07
CA SER A 132 13.13 6.36 11.36
C SER A 132 12.10 7.31 10.71
N VAL A 133 10.82 6.92 10.72
CA VAL A 133 9.70 7.67 10.12
C VAL A 133 9.02 8.53 11.18
N VAL A 134 8.87 9.83 10.88
CA VAL A 134 8.12 10.80 11.69
C VAL A 134 6.73 11.01 11.10
N HIS A 135 6.66 11.30 9.79
CA HIS A 135 5.41 11.53 9.05
C HIS A 135 4.99 10.26 8.33
N SER A 136 3.82 9.74 8.67
CA SER A 136 3.40 8.39 8.26
C SER A 136 2.15 8.46 7.40
N TYR A 137 2.18 7.78 6.25
CA TYR A 137 1.11 7.84 5.26
C TYR A 137 0.75 6.47 4.68
N GLU A 138 -0.49 6.35 4.22
CA GLU A 138 -0.95 5.33 3.27
C GLU A 138 -0.95 5.95 1.88
N GLY A 139 -0.16 5.42 0.94
CA GLY A 139 -0.16 5.85 -0.46
C GLY A 139 -0.91 4.84 -1.32
N ILE A 140 -2.08 5.22 -1.83
CA ILE A 140 -3.00 4.30 -2.50
C ILE A 140 -3.14 4.65 -3.98
N LEU A 141 -2.80 3.69 -4.86
CA LEU A 141 -3.11 3.74 -6.28
C LEU A 141 -4.37 2.91 -6.58
N LEU A 142 -5.46 3.58 -6.92
CA LEU A 142 -6.68 2.94 -7.41
C LEU A 142 -6.65 2.87 -8.94
N LYS A 143 -7.19 1.79 -9.50
CA LYS A 143 -7.26 1.59 -10.94
C LYS A 143 -8.54 0.88 -11.33
N THR A 144 -9.04 1.15 -12.54
CA THR A 144 -10.16 0.38 -13.11
C THR A 144 -9.69 -0.91 -13.78
N ILE A 145 -10.58 -1.88 -13.96
CA ILE A 145 -10.27 -3.19 -14.58
C ILE A 145 -9.67 -3.08 -15.98
N ARG A 146 -10.06 -2.06 -16.75
CA ARG A 146 -9.51 -1.80 -18.09
C ARG A 146 -8.13 -1.12 -18.05
N GLY A 147 -7.71 -0.65 -16.87
CA GLY A 147 -6.44 0.05 -16.65
C GLY A 147 -6.30 1.31 -17.49
N ARG A 148 -7.40 2.07 -17.65
CA ARG A 148 -7.45 3.36 -18.35
C ARG A 148 -7.57 4.55 -17.40
N GLU A 149 -8.14 4.30 -16.23
CA GLU A 149 -8.35 5.32 -15.20
C GLU A 149 -7.57 4.90 -13.97
N TYR A 150 -6.74 5.83 -13.50
CA TYR A 150 -5.94 5.69 -12.29
C TYR A 150 -6.24 6.87 -11.37
N LEU A 151 -6.19 6.62 -10.07
CA LEU A 151 -6.37 7.63 -9.06
C LEU A 151 -5.39 7.39 -7.92
N TYR A 152 -4.57 8.39 -7.60
CA TYR A 152 -3.71 8.37 -6.43
C TYR A 152 -4.33 9.19 -5.30
N CYS A 153 -4.36 8.60 -4.11
CA CYS A 153 -4.76 9.29 -2.89
C CYS A 153 -3.83 8.91 -1.73
N GLU A 154 -3.69 9.83 -0.79
CA GLU A 154 -2.79 9.71 0.36
C GLU A 154 -3.57 10.00 1.64
N TYR A 155 -3.35 9.20 2.67
CA TYR A 155 -4.01 9.37 3.97
C TYR A 155 -2.99 9.36 5.09
N PRO A 156 -3.13 10.20 6.13
CA PRO A 156 -2.36 10.05 7.35
C PRO A 156 -2.53 8.65 7.95
N LEU A 157 -1.41 8.07 8.37
CA LEU A 157 -1.33 6.75 8.98
C LEU A 157 -0.80 6.88 10.40
N GLU A 158 -1.71 7.14 11.33
CA GLU A 158 -1.40 7.23 12.75
C GLU A 158 -2.02 6.06 13.53
N PRO A 159 -1.52 5.78 14.75
CA PRO A 159 -2.16 4.87 15.68
C PRO A 159 -3.64 5.23 15.88
N LEU A 160 -4.47 4.21 16.05
CA LEU A 160 -5.90 4.35 16.23
C LEU A 160 -6.22 4.54 17.72
N GLU A 161 -7.12 5.48 18.02
CA GLU A 161 -7.62 5.71 19.37
C GLU A 161 -8.71 4.69 19.71
N ALA A 162 -8.38 3.66 20.48
CA ALA A 162 -9.27 2.53 20.76
C ALA A 162 -10.63 2.96 21.32
N ASN A 163 -10.66 4.00 22.16
CA ASN A 163 -11.87 4.52 22.80
C ASN A 163 -12.86 5.15 21.81
N ASN A 164 -12.42 5.48 20.59
CA ASN A 164 -13.29 6.06 19.56
C ASN A 164 -14.04 4.99 18.75
N PHE A 165 -13.69 3.70 18.93
CA PHE A 165 -14.25 2.62 18.14
C PHE A 165 -15.37 1.89 18.87
N ALA A 166 -16.54 1.85 18.22
CA ALA A 166 -17.58 0.88 18.54
C ALA A 166 -17.28 -0.41 17.76
N SER A 167 -17.21 -1.54 18.46
CA SER A 167 -16.97 -2.86 17.85
C SER A 167 -18.23 -3.73 17.88
N ALA A 168 -18.57 -4.32 16.75
CA ALA A 168 -19.72 -5.22 16.60
C ALA A 168 -19.47 -6.24 15.50
N TRP A 169 -20.11 -7.40 15.57
CA TRP A 169 -20.09 -8.36 14.46
C TRP A 169 -20.84 -7.76 13.25
N THR A 170 -20.33 -8.02 12.04
CA THR A 170 -21.07 -7.78 10.79
C THR A 170 -22.42 -8.48 10.87
N VAL A 171 -23.43 -8.00 10.15
CA VAL A 171 -24.70 -8.70 10.03
C VAL A 171 -24.74 -9.50 8.73
N ASP A 172 -25.03 -10.79 8.81
CA ASP A 172 -25.35 -11.62 7.66
C ASP A 172 -26.68 -11.16 7.06
N ARG A 173 -26.66 -10.71 5.80
CA ARG A 173 -27.84 -10.09 5.16
C ARG A 173 -28.96 -11.07 4.85
N ILE A 174 -28.68 -12.37 4.80
CA ILE A 174 -29.68 -13.41 4.49
C ILE A 174 -30.39 -13.83 5.78
N THR A 175 -29.62 -14.04 6.84
CA THR A 175 -30.12 -14.60 8.10
C THR A 175 -30.44 -13.55 9.17
N GLY A 176 -29.92 -12.32 9.02
CA GLY A 176 -30.05 -11.25 10.01
C GLY A 176 -29.23 -11.47 11.30
N LYS A 177 -28.42 -12.53 11.35
CA LYS A 177 -27.58 -12.89 12.51
C LYS A 177 -26.18 -12.32 12.38
N ASP A 178 -25.37 -12.53 13.41
CA ASP A 178 -23.93 -12.24 13.38
C ASP A 178 -23.26 -12.98 12.22
N GLY A 179 -22.62 -12.20 11.35
CA GLY A 179 -21.78 -12.63 10.26
C GLY A 179 -20.35 -12.94 10.70
N VAL A 180 -19.47 -13.14 9.72
CA VAL A 180 -18.12 -13.67 9.96
C VAL A 180 -17.04 -12.61 10.20
N GLY A 181 -17.36 -11.33 10.06
CA GLY A 181 -16.42 -10.21 10.26
C GLY A 181 -16.73 -9.43 11.53
N LEU A 182 -15.70 -8.92 12.19
CA LEU A 182 -15.84 -7.93 13.26
C LEU A 182 -15.61 -6.54 12.67
N GLN A 183 -16.57 -5.63 12.82
CA GLN A 183 -16.46 -4.25 12.38
C GLN A 183 -16.06 -3.34 13.53
N GLY A 184 -15.13 -2.44 13.26
CA GLY A 184 -14.83 -1.29 14.10
C GLY A 184 -15.34 -0.03 13.40
N SER A 185 -16.15 0.75 14.10
CA SER A 185 -16.79 1.95 13.57
C SER A 185 -16.51 3.18 14.42
N VAL A 186 -16.31 4.32 13.77
CA VAL A 186 -16.17 5.64 14.42
C VAL A 186 -17.33 6.51 13.95
N SER A 187 -18.08 7.09 14.89
CA SER A 187 -19.26 7.93 14.59
C SER A 187 -20.24 7.27 13.60
N GLY A 188 -20.48 5.97 13.76
CA GLY A 188 -21.38 5.18 12.92
C GLY A 188 -20.84 4.78 11.54
N ARG A 189 -19.60 5.14 11.20
CA ARG A 189 -18.95 4.75 9.94
C ARG A 189 -17.96 3.63 10.17
N VAL A 190 -18.03 2.59 9.35
CA VAL A 190 -17.10 1.46 9.42
C VAL A 190 -15.72 1.93 8.96
N GLU A 191 -14.73 1.77 9.83
CA GLU A 191 -13.32 2.14 9.59
C GLU A 191 -12.42 0.90 9.49
N LEU A 192 -12.78 -0.18 10.20
CA LEU A 192 -12.05 -1.44 10.21
C LEU A 192 -12.99 -2.63 10.03
N VAL A 193 -12.51 -3.66 9.35
CA VAL A 193 -13.16 -4.98 9.33
C VAL A 193 -12.11 -6.06 9.51
N TRP A 194 -12.29 -6.91 10.52
CA TRP A 194 -11.44 -8.07 10.76
C TRP A 194 -12.21 -9.35 10.45
N TYR A 195 -11.67 -10.20 9.58
CA TYR A 195 -12.24 -11.50 9.29
C TYR A 195 -11.47 -12.59 10.02
N LYS A 196 -12.14 -13.25 10.98
CA LYS A 196 -11.54 -14.28 11.84
C LYS A 196 -10.88 -15.42 11.06
N ASN A 197 -11.55 -15.92 10.02
CA ASN A 197 -11.08 -17.07 9.24
C ASN A 197 -9.88 -16.73 8.35
N GLN A 198 -9.84 -15.51 7.82
CA GLN A 198 -8.77 -15.07 6.91
C GLN A 198 -7.60 -14.44 7.65
N LYS A 199 -7.79 -14.12 8.94
CA LYS A 199 -6.83 -13.40 9.78
C LYS A 199 -6.36 -12.12 9.09
N GLN A 200 -7.26 -11.42 8.40
CA GLN A 200 -6.97 -10.17 7.68
C GLN A 200 -7.71 -9.02 8.34
N LEU A 201 -6.98 -7.92 8.52
CA LEU A 201 -7.54 -6.64 8.93
C LEU A 201 -7.64 -5.74 7.71
N PHE A 202 -8.86 -5.36 7.39
CA PHE A 202 -9.19 -4.39 6.37
C PHE A 202 -9.39 -3.02 7.00
N ARG A 203 -8.97 -2.00 6.26
CA ARG A 203 -9.26 -0.60 6.55
C ARG A 203 -10.18 -0.03 5.47
N ALA A 204 -11.15 0.75 5.90
CA ALA A 204 -11.98 1.55 5.00
C ALA A 204 -11.31 2.90 4.74
N ARG A 205 -11.37 3.36 3.50
CA ARG A 205 -11.05 4.75 3.15
C ARG A 205 -12.06 5.27 2.15
N THR A 206 -12.33 6.56 2.22
CA THR A 206 -13.18 7.26 1.26
C THR A 206 -12.31 8.05 0.31
N ILE A 207 -12.55 7.91 -0.98
CA ILE A 207 -11.81 8.62 -2.02
C ILE A 207 -12.01 10.13 -1.82
N PRO A 208 -10.94 10.90 -1.58
CA PRO A 208 -11.04 12.34 -1.38
C PRO A 208 -11.33 13.07 -2.70
N SER A 209 -11.89 14.28 -2.59
CA SER A 209 -12.14 15.16 -3.75
C SER A 209 -10.87 15.60 -4.46
N GLU A 210 -9.79 15.76 -3.69
CA GLU A 210 -8.46 16.22 -4.11
C GLU A 210 -7.57 15.08 -4.64
N ALA A 211 -8.13 13.89 -4.85
CA ALA A 211 -7.39 12.77 -5.38
C ALA A 211 -6.86 13.06 -6.79
N VAL A 212 -5.60 12.67 -7.04
CA VAL A 212 -4.93 12.89 -8.33
C VAL A 212 -5.46 11.87 -9.32
N THR A 213 -6.22 12.32 -10.31
CA THR A 213 -6.77 11.45 -11.36
C THR A 213 -5.88 11.48 -12.59
N THR A 214 -5.61 10.31 -13.15
CA THR A 214 -4.85 10.16 -14.41
C THR A 214 -5.62 9.23 -15.34
N ASN A 215 -6.05 9.78 -16.47
CA ASN A 215 -6.61 9.02 -17.57
C ASN A 215 -5.53 8.77 -18.61
N ILE A 216 -5.42 7.52 -19.06
CA ILE A 216 -4.45 7.11 -20.07
C ILE A 216 -5.12 6.31 -21.16
N GLU A 217 -4.54 6.40 -22.35
CA GLU A 217 -4.75 5.42 -23.39
C GLU A 217 -3.82 4.23 -23.17
N ARG A 218 -4.34 3.02 -23.29
CA ARG A 218 -3.56 1.81 -23.09
C ARG A 218 -2.99 1.32 -24.42
N VAL A 219 -1.81 1.82 -24.76
CA VAL A 219 -1.02 1.38 -25.92
C VAL A 219 0.15 0.55 -25.41
N ARG A 220 0.27 -0.70 -25.87
CA ARG A 220 1.40 -1.58 -25.54
C ARG A 220 2.43 -1.56 -26.65
N LEU A 221 3.71 -1.59 -26.27
CA LEU A 221 4.80 -1.87 -27.19
C LEU A 221 4.73 -3.32 -27.66
N GLN A 222 5.18 -3.54 -28.89
CA GLN A 222 5.48 -4.89 -29.36
C GLN A 222 6.71 -5.44 -28.59
N PRO A 223 6.81 -6.76 -28.37
CA PRO A 223 7.89 -7.34 -27.57
C PRO A 223 9.30 -6.98 -28.04
N ASP A 224 9.54 -6.97 -29.36
CA ASP A 224 10.80 -6.54 -29.99
C ASP A 224 11.13 -5.08 -29.63
N ARG A 225 10.17 -4.16 -29.81
CA ARG A 225 10.35 -2.74 -29.49
C ARG A 225 10.60 -2.50 -28.01
N TYR A 226 9.96 -3.28 -27.15
CA TYR A 226 10.22 -3.22 -25.71
C TYR A 226 11.65 -3.62 -25.39
N VAL A 227 12.12 -4.76 -25.92
CA VAL A 227 13.48 -5.25 -25.69
C VAL A 227 14.52 -4.27 -26.23
N GLU A 228 14.36 -3.79 -27.46
CA GLU A 228 15.24 -2.77 -28.07
C GLU A 228 15.33 -1.51 -27.19
N THR A 229 14.19 -0.98 -26.74
CA THR A 229 14.14 0.23 -25.91
C THR A 229 14.90 0.05 -24.60
N ILE A 230 14.72 -1.08 -23.93
CA ILE A 230 15.42 -1.36 -22.66
C ILE A 230 16.92 -1.55 -22.90
N LEU A 231 17.32 -2.28 -23.95
CA LEU A 231 18.75 -2.47 -24.27
C LEU A 231 19.45 -1.16 -24.58
N THR A 232 18.81 -0.28 -25.37
CA THR A 232 19.35 1.07 -25.65
C THR A 232 19.53 1.88 -24.37
N ALA A 233 18.49 1.95 -23.52
CA ALA A 233 18.58 2.69 -22.25
C ALA A 233 19.67 2.13 -21.31
N LEU A 234 19.85 0.82 -21.26
CA LEU A 234 20.92 0.18 -20.49
C LEU A 234 22.30 0.55 -21.03
N GLN A 235 22.48 0.57 -22.35
CA GLN A 235 23.75 0.96 -22.98
C GLN A 235 24.09 2.41 -22.68
N GLU A 236 23.12 3.33 -22.76
CA GLU A 236 23.29 4.73 -22.40
C GLU A 236 23.71 4.87 -20.92
N GLN A 237 23.01 4.19 -20.01
CA GLN A 237 23.32 4.24 -18.58
C GLN A 237 24.72 3.71 -18.24
N VAL A 238 25.19 2.67 -18.93
CA VAL A 238 26.55 2.14 -18.76
C VAL A 238 27.59 3.07 -19.38
N SER A 239 27.26 3.72 -20.50
CA SER A 239 28.17 4.66 -21.17
C SER A 239 28.34 5.98 -20.39
N ASP A 240 27.28 6.43 -19.72
CA ASP A 240 27.28 7.63 -18.87
C ASP A 240 27.90 7.39 -17.48
N ASN A 241 28.09 6.13 -17.09
CA ASN A 241 28.89 5.74 -15.93
C ASN A 241 30.17 5.04 -16.41
N PRO A 242 31.17 5.76 -16.96
CA PRO A 242 32.48 5.17 -17.18
C PRO A 242 33.03 4.80 -15.80
N SER A 243 32.89 3.53 -15.42
CA SER A 243 33.61 2.98 -14.29
C SER A 243 35.06 3.42 -14.40
N GLU A 244 35.63 3.92 -13.31
CA GLU A 244 37.07 3.96 -13.10
C GLU A 244 37.67 2.68 -13.69
N ASN A 245 38.44 2.86 -14.77
CA ASN A 245 39.24 1.81 -15.35
C ASN A 245 40.08 1.21 -14.23
N ASN A 246 39.72 0.03 -13.75
CA ASN A 246 40.66 -0.86 -13.08
C ASN A 246 41.14 -1.84 -14.14
N PRO A 247 42.33 -1.61 -14.75
CA PRO A 247 42.88 -2.49 -15.76
C PRO A 247 43.59 -3.65 -15.08
N GLU A 248 42.89 -4.51 -14.34
CA GLU A 248 43.50 -5.74 -13.81
C GLU A 248 42.51 -6.89 -13.86
N LEU A 249 42.29 -7.41 -15.06
CA LEU A 249 42.15 -8.85 -15.27
C LEU A 249 43.01 -9.22 -16.48
N ASN A 250 44.31 -9.29 -16.23
CA ASN A 250 45.24 -10.10 -17.00
C ASN A 250 45.85 -11.15 -16.06
N ILE A 251 45.45 -12.41 -16.32
CA ILE A 251 46.05 -13.73 -16.07
C ILE A 251 44.95 -14.70 -15.62
#